data_AF-M4RPP9-F1
#
_entry.id   AF-M4RPP9-F1
#
_cell.length_a   1.000
_cell.length_b   1.000
_cell.length_c   1.000
_cell.angle_alpha   90.00
_cell.angle_beta   90.00
_cell.angle_gamma   90.00
#
_symmetry.space_group_name_H-M   'P 1'
#
loop_
_entity.id
_entity.type
_entity.pdbx_description
1 polymer ?
#
loop_
_entity_poly.entity_id
_entity_poly.type
_entity_poly.pdbx_seq_one_letter_code
_entity_poly.pdbx_strand_id
1 'polypeptide(L)'
;MHTKHLALAVAFSLGLAACEQSNTAQTKKVKQGSVITNVSESEKANALFQTYFDESMQMNPVSATYLGVNQYNDRFSPPINQQNLAESLAFEEKYLAKIKSIDASVLSGQDLLSYEMFLRDREIAIKGAQFPGHLMPIHQMGGAHSYFASLGSGKSAQPFNTADDYRNFISRAQGFAIYMDSAIVAMQEGIEKSIVLPKPLIQKVLPQLQVHILEDVTKSVFYAPLEKLKANANITNADKEQITKDYIDTIKDTIIPAYSRVHQFMQQSYLAKGRDTVGLNDLPNGKAWYEYRIETNTTLALTADEIHTFGQQEVARILDEMTKVKEIVGFEGDLPAFFEFLRTDEQFFFESEQALIDGYIQVKEKIDSRVPLLFEIFPKADYEVRAVEAFRAASSAGASYQSPAPDGSRPGIFYINAYNLKAQPKYLMETLSVPKRHLVTISKLPFNKK
;
A
#
# COMPACT_ATOMS: atom_id res chain seq x y z
N MET A 1 3.35 -39.37 -39.48
CA MET A 1 3.27 -40.53 -40.39
C MET A 1 4.20 -41.62 -39.88
N HIS A 2 3.74 -42.88 -39.88
CA HIS A 2 4.48 -44.13 -39.64
C HIS A 2 5.54 -44.23 -38.51
N THR A 3 5.03 -44.78 -37.40
CA THR A 3 5.61 -45.85 -36.57
C THR A 3 6.63 -46.79 -37.23
N LYS A 4 7.60 -47.29 -36.43
CA LYS A 4 8.25 -48.63 -36.40
C LYS A 4 9.27 -48.65 -35.23
N HIS A 5 9.65 -49.75 -34.56
CA HIS A 5 9.18 -51.14 -34.57
C HIS A 5 9.14 -51.71 -33.13
N LEU A 6 8.26 -52.68 -32.91
CA LEU A 6 8.10 -53.60 -31.77
C LEU A 6 9.24 -54.64 -31.65
N ALA A 7 9.62 -55.09 -30.44
CA ALA A 7 10.23 -56.40 -30.18
C ALA A 7 9.88 -56.90 -28.76
N LEU A 8 9.59 -58.20 -28.62
CA LEU A 8 8.99 -58.83 -27.43
C LEU A 8 9.47 -60.28 -27.27
N ALA A 9 10.00 -60.66 -26.10
CA ALA A 9 10.07 -62.02 -25.48
C ALA A 9 11.07 -61.96 -24.28
N VAL A 10 10.85 -62.44 -23.04
CA VAL A 10 10.25 -63.71 -22.51
C VAL A 10 11.24 -64.89 -22.69
N ALA A 11 11.67 -65.69 -21.69
CA ALA A 11 11.28 -65.88 -20.28
C ALA A 11 12.40 -66.47 -19.37
N PHE A 12 12.14 -66.56 -18.05
CA PHE A 12 12.29 -67.71 -17.10
C PHE A 12 13.33 -68.85 -17.39
N SER A 13 14.02 -69.50 -16.43
CA SER A 13 13.74 -69.77 -14.98
C SER A 13 15.00 -70.28 -14.22
N LEU A 14 14.96 -70.25 -12.86
CA LEU A 14 15.54 -71.21 -11.86
C LEU A 14 17.02 -71.68 -12.00
N GLY A 15 17.86 -71.76 -10.95
CA GLY A 15 17.74 -71.49 -9.50
C GLY A 15 18.85 -72.24 -8.73
N LEU A 16 19.09 -71.96 -7.43
CA LEU A 16 19.64 -72.85 -6.37
C LEU A 16 20.03 -72.09 -5.09
N ALA A 17 19.97 -72.77 -3.94
CA ALA A 17 20.45 -72.33 -2.62
C ALA A 17 21.82 -72.98 -2.31
N ALA A 18 22.57 -72.79 -1.21
CA ALA A 18 22.40 -72.06 0.06
C ALA A 18 23.81 -71.81 0.67
N CYS A 19 23.92 -71.02 1.76
CA CYS A 19 24.80 -71.35 2.90
C CYS A 19 24.47 -70.52 4.14
N GLU A 20 24.74 -71.07 5.33
CA GLU A 20 24.23 -70.60 6.63
C GLU A 20 25.13 -69.57 7.33
N GLN A 21 24.53 -68.73 8.19
CA GLN A 21 25.02 -68.55 9.56
C GLN A 21 23.93 -67.99 10.50
N SER A 22 23.98 -68.41 11.77
CA SER A 22 22.83 -68.41 12.69
C SER A 22 22.84 -67.24 13.69
N ASN A 23 21.67 -66.63 13.94
CA ASN A 23 20.98 -66.67 15.26
C ASN A 23 19.83 -65.66 15.40
N THR A 24 18.63 -66.20 15.64
CA THR A 24 17.58 -65.72 16.56
C THR A 24 17.31 -64.20 16.66
N ALA A 25 16.35 -63.71 15.87
CA ALA A 25 15.60 -62.49 16.18
C ALA A 25 14.14 -62.84 16.54
N GLN A 26 13.68 -62.43 17.72
CA GLN A 26 12.31 -62.69 18.19
C GLN A 26 11.27 -61.95 17.34
N THR A 27 10.21 -62.65 16.95
CA THR A 27 9.03 -62.09 16.28
C THR A 27 8.19 -61.23 17.23
N LYS A 28 8.56 -59.95 17.40
CA LYS A 28 7.63 -58.94 17.94
C LYS A 28 6.66 -58.50 16.85
N LYS A 29 5.37 -58.81 17.03
CA LYS A 29 4.26 -58.21 16.26
C LYS A 29 4.34 -56.69 16.35
N VAL A 30 4.69 -56.02 15.25
CA VAL A 30 4.46 -54.59 15.11
C VAL A 30 2.96 -54.38 14.92
N LYS A 31 2.28 -53.85 15.95
CA LYS A 31 0.95 -53.28 15.76
C LYS A 31 1.08 -52.13 14.76
N GLN A 32 0.25 -52.09 13.73
CA GLN A 32 0.00 -50.86 12.99
C GLN A 32 -0.59 -49.82 13.96
N GLY A 33 0.27 -48.96 14.49
CA GLY A 33 -0.17 -47.74 15.14
C GLY A 33 -0.70 -46.80 14.06
N SER A 34 -1.94 -46.32 14.23
CA SER A 34 -2.42 -45.18 13.47
C SER A 34 -1.48 -44.02 13.75
N VAL A 35 -0.74 -43.54 12.74
CA VAL A 35 0.11 -42.36 12.88
C VAL A 35 -0.81 -41.16 12.91
N ILE A 36 -1.19 -40.73 14.10
CA ILE A 36 -1.74 -39.39 14.31
C ILE A 36 -0.58 -38.44 14.06
N THR A 37 -0.48 -37.94 12.83
CA THR A 37 0.40 -36.83 12.48
C THR A 37 -0.12 -35.57 13.18
N ASN A 38 0.35 -35.34 14.40
CA ASN A 38 0.15 -34.05 15.07
C ASN A 38 0.81 -32.98 14.20
N VAL A 39 -0.01 -32.07 13.68
CA VAL A 39 0.43 -30.89 12.92
C VAL A 39 1.35 -30.05 13.79
N SER A 40 2.51 -29.66 13.27
CA SER A 40 3.49 -28.86 14.00
C SER A 40 2.99 -27.43 14.25
N GLU A 41 3.58 -26.74 15.24
CA GLU A 41 3.25 -25.34 15.53
C GLU A 41 3.53 -24.41 14.34
N SER A 42 4.58 -24.70 13.54
CA SER A 42 4.87 -24.00 12.28
C SER A 42 3.76 -24.20 11.25
N GLU A 43 3.29 -25.43 11.02
CA GLU A 43 2.19 -25.70 10.09
C GLU A 43 0.87 -25.07 10.56
N LYS A 44 0.60 -25.06 11.88
CA LYS A 44 -0.55 -24.34 12.46
C LYS A 44 -0.46 -22.83 12.24
N ALA A 45 0.72 -22.24 12.45
CA ALA A 45 0.96 -20.81 12.27
C ALA A 45 0.77 -20.41 10.80
N ASN A 46 1.38 -21.15 9.88
CA ASN A 46 1.26 -20.90 8.45
C ASN A 46 -0.19 -21.06 7.95
N ALA A 47 -0.94 -22.07 8.42
CA ALA A 47 -2.37 -22.21 8.13
C ALA A 47 -3.21 -21.04 8.72
N LEU A 48 -2.85 -20.56 9.91
CA LEU A 48 -3.49 -19.41 10.55
C LEU A 48 -3.27 -18.12 9.75
N PHE A 49 -2.03 -17.87 9.28
CA PHE A 49 -1.69 -16.71 8.46
C PHE A 49 -2.43 -16.71 7.12
N GLN A 50 -2.53 -17.87 6.45
CA GLN A 50 -3.30 -18.01 5.22
C GLN A 50 -4.80 -17.72 5.46
N THR A 51 -5.38 -18.31 6.50
CA THR A 51 -6.81 -18.07 6.85
C THR A 51 -7.08 -16.60 7.17
N TYR A 52 -6.16 -15.96 7.92
CA TYR A 52 -6.21 -14.51 8.19
C TYR A 52 -6.17 -13.71 6.89
N PHE A 53 -5.23 -14.03 5.98
CA PHE A 53 -5.08 -13.33 4.71
C PHE A 53 -6.38 -13.39 3.90
N ASP A 54 -6.93 -14.59 3.70
CA ASP A 54 -8.13 -14.81 2.89
C ASP A 54 -9.36 -14.08 3.46
N GLU A 55 -9.60 -14.17 4.77
CA GLU A 55 -10.69 -13.40 5.43
C GLU A 55 -10.43 -11.88 5.37
N SER A 56 -9.18 -11.43 5.55
CA SER A 56 -8.84 -9.99 5.54
C SER A 56 -9.03 -9.34 4.17
N MET A 57 -8.86 -10.07 3.07
CA MET A 57 -9.11 -9.56 1.72
C MET A 57 -10.59 -9.27 1.50
N GLN A 58 -11.49 -10.07 2.08
CA GLN A 58 -12.93 -9.82 2.03
C GLN A 58 -13.32 -8.54 2.79
N MET A 59 -12.70 -8.29 3.95
CA MET A 59 -12.94 -7.09 4.76
C MET A 59 -12.30 -5.83 4.16
N ASN A 60 -11.29 -5.99 3.30
CA ASN A 60 -10.56 -4.88 2.70
C ASN A 60 -10.56 -4.91 1.14
N PRO A 61 -11.72 -4.77 0.47
CA PRO A 61 -11.85 -4.87 -1.00
C PRO A 61 -10.91 -3.95 -1.81
N VAL A 62 -10.60 -2.76 -1.29
CA VAL A 62 -9.68 -1.82 -1.93
C VAL A 62 -8.24 -2.36 -1.88
N SER A 63 -7.79 -2.83 -0.72
CA SER A 63 -6.45 -3.42 -0.53
C SER A 63 -6.29 -4.70 -1.35
N ALA A 64 -7.34 -5.53 -1.43
CA ALA A 64 -7.40 -6.72 -2.26
C ALA A 64 -7.09 -6.40 -3.74
N THR A 65 -7.72 -5.36 -4.31
CA THR A 65 -7.42 -4.87 -5.68
C THR A 65 -5.95 -4.47 -5.85
N TYR A 66 -5.35 -3.77 -4.88
CA TYR A 66 -3.93 -3.39 -4.95
C TYR A 66 -2.97 -4.60 -4.96
N LEU A 67 -3.38 -5.69 -4.31
CA LEU A 67 -2.66 -6.98 -4.25
C LEU A 67 -3.00 -7.93 -5.42
N GLY A 68 -3.87 -7.54 -6.36
CA GLY A 68 -4.28 -8.36 -7.51
C GLY A 68 -5.43 -9.35 -7.22
N VAL A 69 -6.01 -9.31 -6.01
CA VAL A 69 -7.15 -10.15 -5.60
C VAL A 69 -8.44 -9.54 -6.15
N ASN A 70 -8.74 -9.86 -7.40
CA ASN A 70 -9.80 -9.22 -8.19
C ASN A 70 -11.24 -9.57 -7.77
N GLN A 71 -11.43 -10.60 -6.93
CA GLN A 71 -12.74 -11.14 -6.55
C GLN A 71 -13.64 -10.18 -5.72
N TYR A 72 -13.10 -9.03 -5.30
CA TYR A 72 -13.81 -7.98 -4.58
C TYR A 72 -13.79 -6.62 -5.31
N ASN A 73 -13.45 -6.60 -6.61
CA ASN A 73 -13.38 -5.38 -7.42
C ASN A 73 -14.76 -4.69 -7.58
N ASP A 74 -15.85 -5.38 -7.28
CA ASP A 74 -17.25 -4.90 -7.21
C ASP A 74 -17.56 -4.06 -5.97
N ARG A 75 -16.73 -4.12 -4.92
CA ARG A 75 -17.00 -3.53 -3.59
C ARG A 75 -16.03 -2.42 -3.23
N PHE A 76 -16.50 -1.42 -2.49
CA PHE A 76 -15.64 -0.44 -1.82
C PHE A 76 -15.45 -0.80 -0.33
N SER A 77 -14.70 0.00 0.42
CA SER A 77 -14.59 -0.12 1.88
C SER A 77 -15.97 -0.01 2.56
N PRO A 78 -16.23 -0.76 3.65
CA PRO A 78 -17.50 -0.69 4.37
C PRO A 78 -17.70 0.70 5.01
N PRO A 79 -18.96 1.17 5.16
CA PRO A 79 -19.24 2.49 5.73
C PRO A 79 -18.77 2.62 7.18
N ILE A 80 -18.39 3.84 7.58
CA ILE A 80 -17.95 4.14 8.94
C ILE A 80 -19.18 4.14 9.86
N ASN A 81 -19.32 3.09 10.66
CA ASN A 81 -20.36 2.95 11.67
C ASN A 81 -19.91 1.99 12.79
N GLN A 82 -20.65 1.97 13.90
CA GLN A 82 -20.29 1.17 15.07
C GLN A 82 -20.25 -0.35 14.80
N GLN A 83 -21.09 -0.86 13.88
CA GLN A 83 -21.09 -2.28 13.51
C GLN A 83 -19.76 -2.65 12.83
N ASN A 84 -19.37 -1.95 11.76
CA ASN A 84 -18.16 -2.26 11.01
C ASN A 84 -16.88 -2.02 11.83
N LEU A 85 -16.89 -1.05 12.75
CA LEU A 85 -15.81 -0.84 13.72
C LEU A 85 -15.71 -2.01 14.72
N ALA A 86 -16.84 -2.50 15.24
CA ALA A 86 -16.87 -3.65 16.14
C ALA A 86 -16.49 -4.96 15.44
N GLU A 87 -16.94 -5.17 14.19
CA GLU A 87 -16.53 -6.32 13.36
C GLU A 87 -15.01 -6.31 13.09
N SER A 88 -14.43 -5.13 12.82
CA SER A 88 -12.99 -4.97 12.65
C SER A 88 -12.21 -5.29 13.93
N LEU A 89 -12.66 -4.79 15.09
CA LEU A 89 -12.04 -5.10 16.38
C LEU A 89 -12.14 -6.60 16.72
N ALA A 90 -13.34 -7.18 16.58
CA ALA A 90 -13.58 -8.60 16.85
C ALA A 90 -12.77 -9.53 15.93
N PHE A 91 -12.49 -9.09 14.69
CA PHE A 91 -11.58 -9.78 13.78
C PHE A 91 -10.14 -9.80 14.33
N GLU A 92 -9.60 -8.64 14.72
CA GLU A 92 -8.26 -8.57 15.32
C GLU A 92 -8.16 -9.39 16.62
N GLU A 93 -9.17 -9.32 17.49
CA GLU A 93 -9.26 -10.10 18.74
C GLU A 93 -9.33 -11.61 18.50
N LYS A 94 -10.16 -12.05 17.54
CA LYS A 94 -10.24 -13.46 17.09
C LYS A 94 -8.86 -13.99 16.69
N TYR A 95 -8.08 -13.20 15.96
CA TYR A 95 -6.76 -13.63 15.51
C TYR A 95 -5.66 -13.47 16.55
N LEU A 96 -5.77 -12.50 17.47
CA LEU A 96 -4.89 -12.43 18.65
C LEU A 96 -5.07 -13.67 19.55
N ALA A 97 -6.31 -14.10 19.79
CA ALA A 97 -6.59 -15.30 20.57
C ALA A 97 -6.05 -16.57 19.90
N LYS A 98 -6.20 -16.68 18.57
CA LYS A 98 -5.65 -17.81 17.79
C LYS A 98 -4.13 -17.85 17.79
N ILE A 99 -3.43 -16.72 17.55
CA ILE A 99 -1.96 -16.73 17.51
C ILE A 99 -1.37 -17.08 18.88
N LYS A 100 -1.95 -16.56 19.97
CA LYS A 100 -1.55 -16.88 21.36
C LYS A 100 -1.79 -18.35 21.78
N SER A 101 -2.46 -19.15 20.96
CA SER A 101 -2.62 -20.60 21.19
C SER A 101 -1.49 -21.45 20.59
N ILE A 102 -0.58 -20.84 19.81
CA ILE A 102 0.58 -21.49 19.19
C ILE A 102 1.78 -21.39 20.15
N ASP A 103 2.47 -22.50 20.36
CA ASP A 103 3.66 -22.51 21.22
C ASP A 103 4.86 -21.91 20.48
N ALA A 104 5.14 -20.63 20.74
CA ALA A 104 6.26 -19.91 20.17
C ALA A 104 7.64 -20.47 20.57
N SER A 105 7.74 -21.22 21.68
CA SER A 105 9.03 -21.73 22.18
C SER A 105 9.66 -22.81 21.30
N VAL A 106 8.86 -23.44 20.42
CA VAL A 106 9.32 -24.42 19.43
C VAL A 106 9.44 -23.84 18.01
N LEU A 107 9.11 -22.56 17.81
CA LEU A 107 9.31 -21.86 16.53
C LEU A 107 10.74 -21.35 16.41
N SER A 108 11.23 -21.23 15.16
CA SER A 108 12.55 -20.66 14.89
C SER A 108 12.61 -19.99 13.51
N GLY A 109 13.63 -19.17 13.29
CA GLY A 109 13.86 -18.52 11.99
C GLY A 109 12.66 -17.70 11.51
N GLN A 110 12.21 -17.95 10.28
CA GLN A 110 11.11 -17.20 9.66
C GLN A 110 9.75 -17.49 10.29
N ASP A 111 9.52 -18.67 10.86
CA ASP A 111 8.24 -18.98 11.52
C ASP A 111 8.10 -18.19 12.83
N LEU A 112 9.17 -18.10 13.63
CA LEU A 112 9.19 -17.28 14.84
C LEU A 112 9.04 -15.79 14.52
N LEU A 113 9.77 -15.28 13.51
CA LEU A 113 9.64 -13.89 13.08
C LEU A 113 8.23 -13.56 12.58
N SER A 114 7.61 -14.47 11.82
CA SER A 114 6.24 -14.30 11.32
C SER A 114 5.22 -14.34 12.46
N TYR A 115 5.42 -15.21 13.45
CA TYR A 115 4.63 -15.24 14.69
C TYR A 115 4.75 -13.92 15.46
N GLU A 116 5.96 -13.42 15.70
CA GLU A 116 6.22 -12.19 16.46
C GLU A 116 5.61 -10.96 15.76
N MET A 117 5.80 -10.85 14.45
CA MET A 117 5.19 -9.79 13.64
C MET A 117 3.67 -9.86 13.68
N PHE A 118 3.09 -11.05 13.48
CA PHE A 118 1.63 -11.21 13.48
C PHE A 118 1.04 -10.90 14.86
N LEU A 119 1.63 -11.42 15.94
CA LEU A 119 1.24 -11.14 17.31
C LEU A 119 1.25 -9.63 17.59
N ARG A 120 2.39 -8.96 17.32
CA ARG A 120 2.55 -7.52 17.51
C ARG A 120 1.50 -6.73 16.73
N ASP A 121 1.26 -7.06 15.47
CA ASP A 121 0.36 -6.30 14.61
C ASP A 121 -1.10 -6.41 15.05
N ARG A 122 -1.55 -7.58 15.55
CA ARG A 122 -2.89 -7.73 16.18
C ARG A 122 -2.97 -6.90 17.47
N GLU A 123 -1.95 -6.94 18.33
CA GLU A 123 -1.93 -6.17 19.60
C GLU A 123 -1.94 -4.65 19.37
N ILE A 124 -1.18 -4.18 18.38
CA ILE A 124 -1.18 -2.77 17.94
C ILE A 124 -2.55 -2.39 17.37
N ALA A 125 -3.17 -3.22 16.52
CA ALA A 125 -4.49 -2.92 15.96
C ALA A 125 -5.58 -2.79 17.04
N ILE A 126 -5.60 -3.72 18.00
CA ILE A 126 -6.54 -3.69 19.15
C ILE A 126 -6.27 -2.47 20.04
N LYS A 127 -5.00 -2.18 20.37
CA LYS A 127 -4.61 -0.95 21.07
C LYS A 127 -5.04 0.30 20.32
N GLY A 128 -5.03 0.26 18.98
CA GLY A 128 -5.47 1.31 18.08
C GLY A 128 -6.95 1.63 18.15
N ALA A 129 -7.81 0.65 18.46
CA ALA A 129 -9.26 0.80 18.46
C ALA A 129 -9.79 1.79 19.51
N GLN A 130 -9.02 2.07 20.57
CA GLN A 130 -9.35 3.11 21.55
C GLN A 130 -9.27 4.54 20.99
N PHE A 131 -8.58 4.74 19.86
CA PHE A 131 -8.34 6.05 19.27
C PHE A 131 -9.33 6.34 18.14
N PRO A 132 -10.15 7.41 18.25
CA PRO A 132 -11.26 7.70 17.33
C PRO A 132 -10.83 8.32 15.99
N GLY A 133 -9.82 7.73 15.33
CA GLY A 133 -9.31 8.19 14.03
C GLY A 133 -10.33 8.15 12.89
N HIS A 134 -11.35 7.29 13.01
CA HIS A 134 -12.44 7.17 12.05
C HIS A 134 -13.31 8.44 11.96
N LEU A 135 -13.24 9.36 12.95
CA LEU A 135 -13.93 10.65 12.94
C LEU A 135 -13.21 11.72 12.09
N MET A 136 -11.99 11.43 11.61
CA MET A 136 -11.24 12.26 10.66
C MET A 136 -10.83 11.43 9.41
N PRO A 137 -11.80 10.87 8.65
CA PRO A 137 -11.53 9.88 7.61
C PRO A 137 -10.96 10.44 6.29
N ILE A 138 -10.95 11.77 6.15
CA ILE A 138 -10.51 12.49 4.96
C ILE A 138 -9.51 13.56 5.40
N HIS A 139 -8.33 13.60 4.78
CA HIS A 139 -7.33 14.65 5.01
C HIS A 139 -6.54 14.94 3.72
N GLN A 140 -5.69 15.97 3.75
CA GLN A 140 -5.03 16.49 2.55
C GLN A 140 -4.02 15.54 1.90
N MET A 141 -3.57 14.50 2.63
CA MET A 141 -2.59 13.51 2.18
C MET A 141 -3.23 12.15 1.81
N GLY A 142 -4.53 11.95 2.07
CA GLY A 142 -5.15 10.63 1.95
C GLY A 142 -6.60 10.60 2.43
N GLY A 143 -7.33 9.57 2.01
CA GLY A 143 -8.76 9.40 2.24
C GLY A 143 -9.44 8.79 1.03
N ALA A 144 -10.68 8.32 1.20
CA ALA A 144 -11.44 7.65 0.13
C ALA A 144 -11.54 8.49 -1.15
N HIS A 145 -11.65 9.81 -1.03
CA HIS A 145 -11.70 10.76 -2.14
C HIS A 145 -10.48 10.67 -3.07
N SER A 146 -9.29 10.48 -2.51
CA SER A 146 -8.04 10.37 -3.27
C SER A 146 -7.82 8.96 -3.85
N TYR A 147 -8.12 7.91 -3.07
CA TYR A 147 -7.95 6.52 -3.50
C TYR A 147 -8.95 6.13 -4.59
N PHE A 148 -10.22 6.54 -4.47
CA PHE A 148 -11.24 6.24 -5.47
C PHE A 148 -10.95 6.93 -6.81
N ALA A 149 -10.50 8.19 -6.79
CA ALA A 149 -10.03 8.90 -7.98
C ALA A 149 -8.83 8.20 -8.65
N SER A 150 -7.88 7.69 -7.85
CA SER A 150 -6.76 6.89 -8.38
C SER A 150 -7.27 5.62 -9.08
N LEU A 151 -8.13 4.83 -8.43
CA LEU A 151 -8.72 3.62 -9.02
C LEU A 151 -9.48 3.94 -10.33
N GLY A 152 -10.37 4.93 -10.30
CA GLY A 152 -11.20 5.31 -11.44
C GLY A 152 -10.47 5.98 -12.62
N SER A 153 -9.21 6.37 -12.45
CA SER A 153 -8.38 6.95 -13.53
C SER A 153 -8.02 5.98 -14.65
N GLY A 154 -8.21 4.67 -14.44
CA GLY A 154 -7.75 3.62 -15.34
C GLY A 154 -6.22 3.46 -15.42
N LYS A 155 -5.44 4.15 -14.56
CA LYS A 155 -3.97 4.09 -14.49
C LYS A 155 -3.42 3.45 -13.22
N SER A 156 -4.30 3.12 -12.27
CA SER A 156 -3.97 2.56 -10.94
C SER A 156 -4.28 1.05 -10.88
N ALA A 157 -4.55 0.51 -9.68
CA ALA A 157 -4.73 -0.93 -9.46
C ALA A 157 -6.05 -1.52 -10.01
N GLN A 158 -7.08 -0.71 -10.23
CA GLN A 158 -8.35 -1.18 -10.79
C GLN A 158 -8.15 -1.61 -12.26
N PRO A 159 -8.48 -2.87 -12.63
CA PRO A 159 -8.48 -3.30 -14.03
C PRO A 159 -9.62 -2.67 -14.82
N PHE A 160 -9.45 -2.59 -16.14
CA PHE A 160 -10.44 -2.09 -17.12
C PHE A 160 -10.28 -2.84 -18.46
N ASN A 161 -10.06 -4.16 -18.39
CA ASN A 161 -9.63 -5.00 -19.49
C ASN A 161 -10.78 -5.83 -20.10
N THR A 162 -11.80 -6.14 -19.31
CA THR A 162 -12.98 -6.94 -19.66
C THR A 162 -14.26 -6.14 -19.44
N ALA A 163 -15.39 -6.59 -19.98
CA ALA A 163 -16.69 -5.97 -19.73
C ALA A 163 -17.02 -5.92 -18.22
N ASP A 164 -16.72 -7.01 -17.51
CA ASP A 164 -16.99 -7.13 -16.07
C ASP A 164 -16.15 -6.17 -15.24
N ASP A 165 -14.93 -5.81 -15.65
CA ASP A 165 -14.11 -4.82 -14.95
C ASP A 165 -14.80 -3.44 -14.85
N TYR A 166 -15.49 -3.01 -15.91
CA TYR A 166 -16.26 -1.76 -15.89
C TYR A 166 -17.51 -1.89 -15.02
N ARG A 167 -18.22 -3.02 -15.10
CA ARG A 167 -19.41 -3.30 -14.25
C ARG A 167 -19.03 -3.37 -12.76
N ASN A 168 -17.88 -3.97 -12.45
CA ASN A 168 -17.29 -3.99 -11.11
C ASN A 168 -16.98 -2.57 -10.62
N PHE A 169 -16.37 -1.71 -11.43
CA PHE A 169 -16.13 -0.32 -11.03
C PHE A 169 -17.44 0.48 -10.84
N ILE A 170 -18.47 0.24 -11.65
CA ILE A 170 -19.81 0.83 -11.49
C ILE A 170 -20.41 0.43 -10.13
N SER A 171 -20.36 -0.85 -9.76
CA SER A 171 -20.80 -1.33 -8.44
C SER A 171 -19.98 -0.71 -7.31
N ARG A 172 -18.65 -0.65 -7.47
CA ARG A 172 -17.73 -0.04 -6.51
C ARG A 172 -18.00 1.45 -6.31
N ALA A 173 -18.48 2.17 -7.33
CA ALA A 173 -18.87 3.57 -7.23
C ALA A 173 -20.08 3.78 -6.30
N GLN A 174 -21.04 2.84 -6.27
CA GLN A 174 -22.16 2.87 -5.32
C GLN A 174 -21.66 2.68 -3.87
N GLY A 175 -20.77 1.71 -3.66
CA GLY A 175 -20.11 1.50 -2.37
C GLY A 175 -19.31 2.71 -1.90
N PHE A 176 -18.62 3.39 -2.82
CA PHE A 176 -17.91 4.64 -2.55
C PHE A 176 -18.85 5.78 -2.14
N ALA A 177 -19.99 5.96 -2.82
CA ALA A 177 -20.99 6.97 -2.43
C ALA A 177 -21.52 6.73 -1.00
N ILE A 178 -21.87 5.48 -0.68
CA ILE A 178 -22.31 5.07 0.67
C ILE A 178 -21.22 5.33 1.72
N TYR A 179 -19.96 5.03 1.41
CA TYR A 179 -18.83 5.32 2.30
C TYR A 179 -18.69 6.84 2.53
N MET A 180 -18.75 7.65 1.47
CA MET A 180 -18.60 9.10 1.56
C MET A 180 -19.71 9.75 2.39
N ASP A 181 -20.95 9.25 2.30
CA ASP A 181 -22.04 9.70 3.17
C ASP A 181 -21.81 9.31 4.63
N SER A 182 -21.33 8.09 4.91
CA SER A 182 -20.94 7.68 6.27
C SER A 182 -19.76 8.49 6.83
N ALA A 183 -18.85 8.97 5.98
CA ALA A 183 -17.75 9.84 6.38
C ALA A 183 -18.23 11.23 6.82
N ILE A 184 -19.33 11.74 6.25
CA ILE A 184 -19.99 12.98 6.74
C ILE A 184 -20.52 12.75 8.16
N VAL A 185 -21.23 11.64 8.40
CA VAL A 185 -21.78 11.30 9.73
C VAL A 185 -20.65 11.14 10.77
N ALA A 186 -19.58 10.42 10.43
CA ALA A 186 -18.42 10.27 11.31
C ALA A 186 -17.71 11.62 11.60
N MET A 187 -17.63 12.52 10.62
CA MET A 187 -17.09 13.87 10.85
C MET A 187 -18.02 14.77 11.66
N GLN A 188 -19.34 14.57 11.62
CA GLN A 188 -20.32 15.25 12.49
C GLN A 188 -20.14 14.82 13.95
N GLU A 189 -20.05 13.52 14.21
CA GLU A 189 -19.68 12.98 15.53
C GLU A 189 -18.29 13.46 15.98
N GLY A 190 -17.34 13.62 15.04
CA GLY A 190 -16.04 14.26 15.26
C GLY A 190 -16.15 15.70 15.77
N ILE A 191 -17.04 16.51 15.20
CA ILE A 191 -17.33 17.88 15.68
C ILE A 191 -17.84 17.84 17.12
N GLU A 192 -18.82 16.97 17.42
CA GLU A 192 -19.42 16.85 18.75
C GLU A 192 -18.39 16.44 19.82
N LYS A 193 -17.46 15.55 19.47
CA LYS A 193 -16.40 15.07 20.37
C LYS A 193 -15.11 15.89 20.32
N SER A 194 -15.09 17.03 19.63
CA SER A 194 -13.88 17.87 19.43
C SER A 194 -12.68 17.15 18.78
N ILE A 195 -12.96 16.14 17.95
CA ILE A 195 -11.97 15.36 17.19
C ILE A 195 -12.08 15.77 15.72
N VAL A 196 -11.37 16.84 15.39
CA VAL A 196 -11.47 17.54 14.09
C VAL A 196 -10.11 17.88 13.52
N LEU A 197 -10.03 17.98 12.19
CA LEU A 197 -8.82 18.42 11.50
C LEU A 197 -8.48 19.90 11.80
N PRO A 198 -7.19 20.28 11.74
CA PRO A 198 -6.78 21.68 11.67
C PRO A 198 -7.35 22.38 10.44
N LYS A 199 -7.77 23.64 10.57
CA LYS A 199 -8.30 24.44 9.44
C LYS A 199 -7.38 24.44 8.19
N PRO A 200 -6.04 24.56 8.31
CA PRO A 200 -5.15 24.52 7.14
C PRO A 200 -5.16 23.18 6.38
N LEU A 201 -5.54 22.08 7.04
CA LEU A 201 -5.67 20.77 6.38
C LEU A 201 -7.00 20.69 5.64
N ILE A 202 -8.09 21.16 6.24
CA ILE A 202 -9.42 21.23 5.62
C ILE A 202 -9.36 22.09 4.34
N GLN A 203 -8.74 23.28 4.42
CA GLN A 203 -8.54 24.17 3.27
C GLN A 203 -7.80 23.49 2.10
N LYS A 204 -6.85 22.60 2.39
CA LYS A 204 -6.12 21.82 1.37
C LYS A 204 -6.91 20.64 0.79
N VAL A 205 -7.96 20.17 1.48
CA VAL A 205 -8.87 19.12 0.96
C VAL A 205 -9.90 19.67 0.00
N LEU A 206 -10.48 20.86 0.27
CA LEU A 206 -11.52 21.45 -0.57
C LEU A 206 -11.22 21.43 -2.09
N PRO A 207 -10.06 21.91 -2.59
CA PRO A 207 -9.76 21.84 -4.03
C PRO A 207 -9.63 20.40 -4.57
N GLN A 208 -9.20 19.44 -3.73
CA GLN A 208 -9.12 18.02 -4.11
C GLN A 208 -10.49 17.38 -4.30
N LEU A 209 -11.52 17.90 -3.64
CA LEU A 209 -12.91 17.46 -3.87
C LEU A 209 -13.53 18.23 -5.04
N GLN A 210 -13.30 19.54 -5.11
CA GLN A 210 -13.87 20.44 -6.12
C GLN A 210 -13.48 20.05 -7.56
N VAL A 211 -12.26 19.54 -7.78
CA VAL A 211 -11.79 19.10 -9.12
C VAL A 211 -12.60 17.92 -9.70
N HIS A 212 -13.36 17.19 -8.85
CA HIS A 212 -14.23 16.10 -9.26
C HIS A 212 -15.70 16.51 -9.44
N ILE A 213 -16.05 17.79 -9.22
CA ILE A 213 -17.41 18.32 -9.38
C ILE A 213 -17.46 19.09 -10.72
N LEU A 214 -17.67 18.36 -11.82
CA LEU A 214 -17.62 18.89 -13.18
C LEU A 214 -18.98 18.72 -13.88
N GLU A 215 -19.42 19.75 -14.60
CA GLU A 215 -20.61 19.67 -15.47
C GLU A 215 -20.33 18.80 -16.71
N ASP A 216 -19.13 18.96 -17.29
CA ASP A 216 -18.67 18.19 -18.44
C ASP A 216 -17.96 16.90 -17.97
N VAL A 217 -18.71 15.80 -17.99
CA VAL A 217 -18.23 14.46 -17.63
C VAL A 217 -17.00 14.04 -18.44
N THR A 218 -16.82 14.52 -19.69
CA THR A 218 -15.68 14.11 -20.53
C THR A 218 -14.33 14.63 -20.01
N LYS A 219 -14.34 15.69 -19.20
CA LYS A 219 -13.15 16.25 -18.54
C LYS A 219 -12.82 15.55 -17.22
N SER A 220 -13.66 14.63 -16.76
CA SER A 220 -13.47 13.91 -15.51
C SER A 220 -12.34 12.89 -15.62
N VAL A 221 -11.51 12.77 -14.58
CA VAL A 221 -10.50 11.70 -14.49
C VAL A 221 -11.14 10.31 -14.59
N PHE A 222 -12.39 10.19 -14.13
CA PHE A 222 -13.18 8.97 -14.21
C PHE A 222 -13.59 8.60 -15.64
N TYR A 223 -13.56 9.52 -16.60
CA TYR A 223 -13.92 9.24 -18.01
C TYR A 223 -12.80 8.51 -18.77
N ALA A 224 -11.54 8.63 -18.33
CA ALA A 224 -10.37 8.07 -19.02
C ALA A 224 -10.43 6.56 -19.36
N PRO A 225 -11.04 5.67 -18.52
CA PRO A 225 -11.27 4.27 -18.89
C PRO A 225 -12.12 4.07 -20.14
N LEU A 226 -13.04 4.99 -20.48
CA LEU A 226 -13.89 4.85 -21.67
C LEU A 226 -13.10 4.98 -22.98
N GLU A 227 -11.96 5.67 -22.99
CA GLU A 227 -11.04 5.64 -24.14
C GLU A 227 -10.38 4.27 -24.31
N LYS A 228 -10.09 3.57 -23.20
CA LYS A 228 -9.63 2.17 -23.26
C LYS A 228 -10.73 1.24 -23.76
N LEU A 229 -11.98 1.43 -23.31
CA LEU A 229 -13.15 0.66 -23.75
C LEU A 229 -13.35 0.75 -25.27
N LYS A 230 -13.28 1.96 -25.84
CA LYS A 230 -13.39 2.18 -27.29
C LYS A 230 -12.35 1.35 -28.06
N ALA A 231 -11.08 1.42 -27.64
CA ALA A 231 -9.97 0.73 -28.28
C ALA A 231 -9.93 -0.80 -28.05
N ASN A 232 -10.67 -1.34 -27.07
CA ASN A 232 -10.60 -2.75 -26.70
C ASN A 232 -11.30 -3.66 -27.72
N ALA A 233 -10.55 -4.47 -28.47
CA ALA A 233 -11.11 -5.38 -29.48
C ALA A 233 -11.85 -6.60 -28.89
N ASN A 234 -11.66 -6.91 -27.60
CA ASN A 234 -12.20 -8.11 -26.95
C ASN A 234 -13.60 -7.90 -26.34
N ILE A 235 -14.15 -6.68 -26.38
CA ILE A 235 -15.47 -6.33 -25.86
C ILE A 235 -16.41 -6.06 -27.04
N THR A 236 -17.62 -6.63 -27.01
CA THR A 236 -18.59 -6.50 -28.11
C THR A 236 -19.05 -5.05 -28.28
N ASN A 237 -19.46 -4.65 -29.49
CA ASN A 237 -19.96 -3.29 -29.70
C ASN A 237 -21.22 -2.97 -28.86
N ALA A 238 -22.09 -3.97 -28.65
CA ALA A 238 -23.26 -3.83 -27.79
C ALA A 238 -22.87 -3.63 -26.31
N ASP A 239 -21.89 -4.38 -25.81
CA ASP A 239 -21.34 -4.16 -24.46
C ASP A 239 -20.66 -2.80 -24.35
N LYS A 240 -19.89 -2.36 -25.36
CA LYS A 240 -19.27 -1.03 -25.36
C LYS A 240 -20.29 0.09 -25.27
N GLU A 241 -21.38 0.01 -26.03
CA GLU A 241 -22.45 1.01 -26.03
C GLU A 241 -23.14 1.04 -24.65
N GLN A 242 -23.56 -0.12 -24.14
CA GLN A 242 -24.23 -0.24 -22.85
C GLN A 242 -23.32 0.21 -21.68
N ILE A 243 -22.06 -0.26 -21.64
CA ILE A 243 -21.09 0.15 -20.62
C ILE A 243 -20.81 1.66 -20.72
N THR A 244 -20.62 2.21 -21.92
CA THR A 244 -20.37 3.65 -22.08
C THR A 244 -21.49 4.48 -21.47
N LYS A 245 -22.75 4.09 -21.71
CA LYS A 245 -23.91 4.73 -21.11
C LYS A 245 -23.92 4.57 -19.58
N ASP A 246 -23.95 3.34 -19.08
CA ASP A 246 -24.07 3.04 -17.64
C ASP A 246 -22.94 3.69 -16.82
N TYR A 247 -21.75 3.78 -17.41
CA TYR A 247 -20.57 4.37 -16.79
C TYR A 247 -20.62 5.91 -16.79
N ILE A 248 -21.10 6.55 -17.86
CA ILE A 248 -21.34 8.01 -17.88
C ILE A 248 -22.42 8.38 -16.87
N ASP A 249 -23.53 7.64 -16.83
CA ASP A 249 -24.62 7.81 -15.87
C ASP A 249 -24.08 7.63 -14.43
N THR A 250 -23.20 6.64 -14.19
CA THR A 250 -22.53 6.46 -12.90
C THR A 250 -21.63 7.64 -12.49
N ILE A 251 -20.84 8.21 -13.42
CA ILE A 251 -20.02 9.40 -13.12
C ILE A 251 -20.93 10.57 -12.71
N LYS A 252 -21.98 10.80 -13.49
CA LYS A 252 -22.89 11.95 -13.37
C LYS A 252 -23.80 11.87 -12.15
N ASP A 253 -24.42 10.72 -11.92
CA ASP A 253 -25.53 10.58 -10.98
C ASP A 253 -25.09 9.91 -9.65
N THR A 254 -23.88 9.32 -9.59
CA THR A 254 -23.33 8.71 -8.36
C THR A 254 -22.03 9.40 -7.91
N ILE A 255 -21.01 9.45 -8.76
CA ILE A 255 -19.66 9.90 -8.35
C ILE A 255 -19.63 11.41 -8.08
N ILE A 256 -20.02 12.24 -9.04
CA ILE A 256 -20.03 13.72 -8.89
C ILE A 256 -20.88 14.15 -7.67
N PRO A 257 -22.10 13.62 -7.45
CA PRO A 257 -22.90 13.94 -6.27
C PRO A 257 -22.24 13.54 -4.95
N ALA A 258 -21.53 12.41 -4.88
CA ALA A 258 -20.82 11.99 -3.65
C ALA A 258 -19.68 12.95 -3.30
N TYR A 259 -18.86 13.36 -4.28
CA TYR A 259 -17.84 14.40 -4.08
C TYR A 259 -18.46 15.74 -3.69
N SER A 260 -19.59 16.11 -4.32
CA SER A 260 -20.30 17.37 -4.05
C SER A 260 -20.83 17.45 -2.62
N ARG A 261 -21.48 16.39 -2.11
CA ARG A 261 -22.00 16.35 -0.72
C ARG A 261 -20.87 16.51 0.30
N VAL A 262 -19.75 15.80 0.14
CA VAL A 262 -18.61 15.92 1.04
C VAL A 262 -17.93 17.29 0.93
N HIS A 263 -17.76 17.83 -0.28
CA HIS A 263 -17.21 19.18 -0.47
C HIS A 263 -18.08 20.23 0.22
N GLN A 264 -19.40 20.18 0.01
CA GLN A 264 -20.35 21.09 0.63
C GLN A 264 -20.31 21.00 2.16
N PHE A 265 -20.35 19.79 2.73
CA PHE A 265 -20.23 19.60 4.17
C PHE A 265 -18.89 20.13 4.72
N MET A 266 -17.78 19.84 4.04
CA MET A 266 -16.46 20.31 4.49
C MET A 266 -16.34 21.83 4.42
N GLN A 267 -16.90 22.47 3.40
CA GLN A 267 -16.86 23.91 3.20
C GLN A 267 -17.79 24.67 4.15
N GLN A 268 -19.05 24.21 4.29
CA GLN A 268 -20.11 24.93 4.99
C GLN A 268 -20.15 24.64 6.50
N SER A 269 -19.78 23.42 6.91
CA SER A 269 -19.91 22.97 8.31
C SER A 269 -18.56 22.65 8.95
N TYR A 270 -17.76 21.77 8.33
CA TYR A 270 -16.54 21.25 8.97
C TYR A 270 -15.44 22.31 9.11
N LEU A 271 -15.20 23.14 8.10
CA LEU A 271 -14.15 24.17 8.12
C LEU A 271 -14.33 25.18 9.28
N ALA A 272 -15.57 25.58 9.56
CA ALA A 272 -15.89 26.50 10.66
C ALA A 272 -15.66 25.87 12.05
N LYS A 273 -15.64 24.52 12.13
CA LYS A 273 -15.39 23.73 13.35
C LYS A 273 -13.97 23.18 13.44
N GLY A 274 -13.18 23.26 12.36
CA GLY A 274 -11.78 22.85 12.35
C GLY A 274 -10.98 23.60 13.42
N ARG A 275 -10.00 22.91 14.01
CA ARG A 275 -9.17 23.48 15.09
C ARG A 275 -8.08 24.42 14.55
N ASP A 276 -7.68 25.38 15.37
CA ASP A 276 -6.53 26.25 15.09
C ASP A 276 -5.20 25.63 15.54
N THR A 277 -5.25 24.65 16.44
CA THR A 277 -4.09 23.84 16.87
C THR A 277 -3.67 22.84 15.80
N VAL A 278 -2.46 22.28 15.91
CA VAL A 278 -1.88 21.40 14.87
C VAL A 278 -1.50 20.00 15.33
N GLY A 279 -1.13 19.79 16.59
CA GLY A 279 -0.64 18.50 17.10
C GLY A 279 -1.78 17.50 17.36
N LEU A 280 -1.48 16.20 17.41
CA LEU A 280 -2.44 15.22 17.96
C LEU A 280 -2.64 15.42 19.46
N ASN A 281 -1.64 15.95 20.17
CA ASN A 281 -1.68 16.25 21.60
C ASN A 281 -2.83 17.20 22.01
N ASP A 282 -3.31 18.03 21.08
CA ASP A 282 -4.42 18.97 21.29
C ASP A 282 -5.81 18.31 21.20
N LEU A 283 -5.88 17.01 20.87
CA LEU A 283 -7.13 16.24 20.81
C LEU A 283 -7.39 15.50 22.14
N PRO A 284 -8.63 15.09 22.42
CA PRO A 284 -8.93 14.17 23.53
C PRO A 284 -8.04 12.91 23.49
N ASN A 285 -7.40 12.59 24.61
CA ASN A 285 -6.40 11.52 24.74
C ASN A 285 -5.18 11.65 23.78
N GLY A 286 -4.88 12.88 23.34
CA GLY A 286 -3.93 13.18 22.27
C GLY A 286 -2.49 12.73 22.50
N LYS A 287 -2.00 12.81 23.74
CA LYS A 287 -0.63 12.35 24.10
C LYS A 287 -0.48 10.84 23.88
N ALA A 288 -1.37 10.04 24.48
CA ALA A 288 -1.36 8.59 24.32
C ALA A 288 -1.60 8.18 22.86
N TRP A 289 -2.41 8.93 22.12
CA TRP A 289 -2.59 8.71 20.68
C TRP A 289 -1.30 8.97 19.90
N TYR A 290 -0.57 10.04 20.21
CA TYR A 290 0.72 10.33 19.58
C TYR A 290 1.78 9.29 19.91
N GLU A 291 1.85 8.82 21.16
CA GLU A 291 2.77 7.76 21.60
C GLU A 291 2.44 6.39 20.95
N TYR A 292 1.16 6.04 20.83
CA TYR A 292 0.72 4.90 20.03
C TYR A 292 1.14 5.03 18.56
N ARG A 293 1.06 6.24 17.98
CA ARG A 293 1.52 6.48 16.61
C ARG A 293 3.05 6.37 16.48
N ILE A 294 3.81 6.78 17.49
CA ILE A 294 5.27 6.55 17.55
C ILE A 294 5.54 5.05 17.51
N GLU A 295 5.02 4.28 18.47
CA GLU A 295 5.22 2.82 18.57
C GLU A 295 4.81 2.06 17.30
N THR A 296 3.70 2.48 16.68
CA THR A 296 3.22 1.91 15.41
C THR A 296 4.20 2.15 14.27
N ASN A 297 4.84 3.33 14.19
CA ASN A 297 5.66 3.75 13.05
C ASN A 297 7.17 3.49 13.24
N THR A 298 7.67 3.47 14.47
CA THR A 298 9.09 3.20 14.79
C THR A 298 9.34 1.75 15.18
N THR A 299 8.29 0.98 15.50
CA THR A 299 8.36 -0.34 16.16
C THR A 299 9.02 -0.36 17.53
N LEU A 300 9.25 0.81 18.13
CA LEU A 300 9.92 0.99 19.43
C LEU A 300 8.99 1.72 20.41
N ALA A 301 9.04 1.33 21.68
CA ALA A 301 8.31 1.97 22.77
C ALA A 301 8.98 3.28 23.25
N LEU A 302 9.34 4.16 22.31
CA LEU A 302 9.92 5.47 22.58
C LEU A 302 8.84 6.51 22.89
N THR A 303 9.14 7.43 23.80
CA THR A 303 8.34 8.62 24.05
C THR A 303 8.60 9.72 23.00
N ALA A 304 7.69 10.69 22.93
CA ALA A 304 7.86 11.86 22.08
C ALA A 304 9.10 12.71 22.47
N ASP A 305 9.38 12.81 23.76
CA ASP A 305 10.49 13.62 24.29
C ASP A 305 11.85 12.99 23.98
N GLU A 306 12.00 11.67 24.11
CA GLU A 306 13.21 10.94 23.71
C GLU A 306 13.51 11.13 22.21
N ILE A 307 12.49 11.02 21.35
CA ILE A 307 12.64 11.27 19.91
C ILE A 307 12.98 12.74 19.64
N HIS A 308 12.42 13.68 20.39
CA HIS A 308 12.75 15.10 20.23
C HIS A 308 14.22 15.38 20.60
N THR A 309 14.70 14.88 21.75
CA THR A 309 16.10 15.02 22.18
C THR A 309 17.06 14.40 21.17
N PHE A 310 16.78 13.17 20.71
CA PHE A 310 17.60 12.52 19.68
C PHE A 310 17.58 13.32 18.36
N GLY A 311 16.43 13.85 17.96
CA GLY A 311 16.28 14.71 16.79
C GLY A 311 17.14 15.98 16.85
N GLN A 312 17.21 16.65 18.01
CA GLN A 312 18.07 17.84 18.18
C GLN A 312 19.56 17.51 18.04
N GLN A 313 19.99 16.36 18.57
CA GLN A 313 21.37 15.89 18.46
C GLN A 313 21.74 15.61 16.99
N GLU A 314 20.86 14.94 16.24
CA GLU A 314 21.07 14.66 14.83
C GLU A 314 21.00 15.93 13.96
N VAL A 315 20.15 16.91 14.29
CA VAL A 315 20.16 18.22 13.62
C VAL A 315 21.52 18.91 13.76
N ALA A 316 22.06 19.00 14.98
CA ALA A 316 23.37 19.59 15.20
C ALA A 316 24.47 18.85 14.41
N ARG A 317 24.52 17.52 14.54
CA ARG A 317 25.50 16.68 13.83
C ARG A 317 25.43 16.82 12.31
N ILE A 318 24.22 16.95 11.74
CA ILE A 318 24.04 17.11 10.29
C ILE A 318 24.46 18.51 9.83
N LEU A 319 24.18 19.57 10.60
CA LEU A 319 24.62 20.94 10.27
C LEU A 319 26.15 21.07 10.26
N ASP A 320 26.86 20.36 11.15
CA ASP A 320 28.32 20.27 11.14
C ASP A 320 28.84 19.59 9.86
N GLU A 321 28.23 18.49 9.42
CA GLU A 321 28.59 17.84 8.15
C GLU A 321 28.27 18.72 6.93
N MET A 322 27.14 19.45 6.94
CA MET A 322 26.81 20.39 5.85
C MET A 322 27.79 21.57 5.79
N THR A 323 28.34 22.00 6.93
CA THR A 323 29.40 23.02 6.98
C THR A 323 30.68 22.52 6.30
N LYS A 324 31.10 21.28 6.57
CA LYS A 324 32.24 20.66 5.87
C LYS A 324 32.01 20.55 4.36
N VAL A 325 30.79 20.19 3.94
CA VAL A 325 30.44 20.14 2.50
C VAL A 325 30.53 21.53 1.87
N LYS A 326 30.03 22.58 2.53
CA LYS A 326 30.14 23.98 2.09
C LYS A 326 31.60 24.41 1.87
N GLU A 327 32.49 24.02 2.79
CA GLU A 327 33.93 24.26 2.68
C GLU A 327 34.57 23.50 1.51
N ILE A 328 34.23 22.21 1.34
CA ILE A 328 34.74 21.35 0.25
C ILE A 328 34.36 21.89 -1.14
N VAL A 329 33.15 22.44 -1.29
CA VAL A 329 32.71 23.06 -2.57
C VAL A 329 33.17 24.51 -2.75
N GLY A 330 33.91 25.07 -1.79
CA GLY A 330 34.46 26.43 -1.86
C GLY A 330 33.40 27.53 -1.80
N PHE A 331 32.27 27.32 -1.11
CA PHE A 331 31.24 28.34 -0.98
C PHE A 331 31.56 29.33 0.17
N GLU A 332 31.80 30.58 -0.20
CA GLU A 332 32.05 31.70 0.70
C GLU A 332 30.77 32.21 1.38
N GLY A 333 30.84 32.51 2.67
CA GLY A 333 29.68 32.89 3.49
C GLY A 333 29.27 31.83 4.51
N ASP A 334 28.13 32.06 5.18
CA ASP A 334 27.62 31.16 6.22
C ASP A 334 26.70 30.06 5.67
N LEU A 335 26.27 29.16 6.56
CA LEU A 335 25.42 28.03 6.18
C LEU A 335 24.00 28.46 5.72
N PRO A 336 23.34 29.46 6.34
CA PRO A 336 22.12 30.07 5.78
C PRO A 336 22.29 30.62 4.35
N ALA A 337 23.38 31.35 4.05
CA ALA A 337 23.66 31.84 2.70
C ALA A 337 23.87 30.70 1.70
N PHE A 338 24.53 29.61 2.12
CA PHE A 338 24.68 28.40 1.29
C PHE A 338 23.33 27.73 1.00
N PHE A 339 22.44 27.64 2.00
CA PHE A 339 21.10 27.11 1.80
C PHE A 339 20.26 27.99 0.87
N GLU A 340 20.41 29.31 0.93
CA GLU A 340 19.70 30.21 0.01
C GLU A 340 20.21 30.06 -1.42
N PHE A 341 21.53 29.97 -1.63
CA PHE A 341 22.14 29.67 -2.92
C PHE A 341 21.60 28.36 -3.51
N LEU A 342 21.61 27.27 -2.74
CA LEU A 342 21.05 25.97 -3.15
C LEU A 342 19.53 26.02 -3.45
N ARG A 343 18.79 26.94 -2.82
CA ARG A 343 17.33 27.11 -2.96
C ARG A 343 16.93 28.01 -4.13
N THR A 344 17.81 28.89 -4.59
CA THR A 344 17.47 29.96 -5.55
C THR A 344 18.20 29.89 -6.88
N ASP A 345 19.44 29.39 -6.93
CA ASP A 345 20.24 29.40 -8.16
C ASP A 345 19.65 28.46 -9.22
N GLU A 346 19.42 29.00 -10.43
CA GLU A 346 18.77 28.31 -11.54
C GLU A 346 19.53 27.04 -11.97
N GLN A 347 20.85 26.96 -11.74
CA GLN A 347 21.65 25.79 -12.13
C GLN A 347 21.12 24.49 -11.50
N PHE A 348 20.49 24.56 -10.33
CA PHE A 348 19.99 23.41 -9.59
C PHE A 348 18.62 22.91 -10.08
N PHE A 349 17.92 23.62 -10.96
CA PHE A 349 16.52 23.30 -11.30
C PHE A 349 16.34 22.82 -12.74
N PHE A 350 15.22 22.14 -12.99
CA PHE A 350 14.80 21.69 -14.32
C PHE A 350 13.84 22.69 -14.94
N GLU A 351 13.92 22.82 -16.27
CA GLU A 351 13.08 23.74 -17.06
C GLU A 351 11.69 23.16 -17.38
N SER A 352 11.50 21.84 -17.26
CA SER A 352 10.23 21.17 -17.54
C SER A 352 10.02 19.90 -16.73
N GLU A 353 8.75 19.45 -16.65
CA GLU A 353 8.38 18.14 -16.09
C GLU A 353 9.11 16.99 -16.80
N GLN A 354 9.17 17.01 -18.13
CA GLN A 354 9.84 15.93 -18.88
C GLN A 354 11.33 15.86 -18.55
N ALA A 355 12.04 16.99 -18.51
CA ALA A 355 13.46 17.02 -18.16
C ALA A 355 13.73 16.51 -16.74
N LEU A 356 12.83 16.79 -15.79
CA LEU A 356 12.89 16.25 -14.43
C LEU A 356 12.73 14.72 -14.42
N ILE A 357 11.74 14.19 -15.14
CA ILE A 357 11.49 12.74 -15.24
C ILE A 357 12.64 12.02 -15.94
N ASP A 358 13.13 12.55 -17.07
CA ASP A 358 14.27 12.01 -17.81
C ASP A 358 15.53 11.96 -16.96
N GLY A 359 15.75 12.99 -16.13
CA GLY A 359 16.84 13.00 -15.16
C GLY A 359 16.73 11.86 -14.14
N TYR A 360 15.54 11.60 -13.59
CA TYR A 360 15.33 10.48 -12.68
C TYR A 360 15.51 9.11 -13.36
N ILE A 361 15.18 8.99 -14.65
CA ILE A 361 15.44 7.79 -15.46
C ILE A 361 16.95 7.57 -15.64
N GLN A 362 17.72 8.62 -15.96
CA GLN A 362 19.19 8.52 -16.05
C GLN A 362 19.83 8.12 -14.70
N VAL A 363 19.30 8.61 -13.58
CA VAL A 363 19.75 8.19 -12.25
C VAL A 363 19.38 6.72 -11.96
N LYS A 364 18.21 6.24 -12.38
CA LYS A 364 17.86 4.80 -12.33
C LYS A 364 18.87 3.95 -13.09
N GLU A 365 19.17 4.29 -14.35
CA GLU A 365 20.15 3.55 -15.17
C GLU A 365 21.55 3.50 -14.52
N LYS A 366 22.01 4.64 -14.00
CA LYS A 366 23.29 4.75 -13.26
C LYS A 366 23.32 3.90 -11.98
N ILE A 367 22.19 3.80 -11.27
CA ILE A 367 22.04 2.96 -10.08
C ILE A 367 22.00 1.49 -10.47
N ASP A 368 21.12 1.10 -11.40
CA ASP A 368 20.89 -0.30 -11.78
C ASP A 368 22.15 -0.96 -12.34
N SER A 369 23.00 -0.22 -13.05
CA SER A 369 24.32 -0.70 -13.50
C SER A 369 25.33 -0.98 -12.35
N ARG A 370 25.08 -0.46 -11.14
CA ARG A 370 25.96 -0.56 -9.96
C ARG A 370 25.39 -1.43 -8.84
N VAL A 371 24.07 -1.62 -8.74
CA VAL A 371 23.42 -2.50 -7.75
C VAL A 371 24.05 -3.91 -7.72
N PRO A 372 24.41 -4.55 -8.85
CA PRO A 372 25.06 -5.87 -8.83
C PRO A 372 26.45 -5.93 -8.19
N LEU A 373 27.09 -4.78 -7.93
CA LEU A 373 28.36 -4.71 -7.23
C LEU A 373 28.20 -4.75 -5.70
N LEU A 374 26.96 -4.62 -5.20
CA LEU A 374 26.63 -4.45 -3.78
C LEU A 374 25.63 -5.48 -3.24
N PHE A 375 24.85 -6.13 -4.12
CA PHE A 375 23.78 -7.06 -3.73
C PHE A 375 23.71 -8.28 -4.65
N GLU A 376 23.45 -9.45 -4.07
CA GLU A 376 23.28 -10.73 -4.79
C GLU A 376 21.80 -11.09 -5.07
N ILE A 377 20.86 -10.41 -4.39
CA ILE A 377 19.42 -10.66 -4.49
C ILE A 377 18.76 -9.45 -5.14
N PHE A 378 18.06 -9.68 -6.26
CA PHE A 378 17.46 -8.64 -7.08
C PHE A 378 15.93 -8.69 -7.06
N PRO A 379 15.26 -7.52 -7.19
CA PRO A 379 13.82 -7.45 -7.43
C PRO A 379 13.46 -8.15 -8.75
N LYS A 380 12.36 -8.92 -8.77
CA LYS A 380 11.84 -9.54 -10.01
C LYS A 380 11.05 -8.56 -10.89
N ALA A 381 10.36 -7.60 -10.27
CA ALA A 381 9.57 -6.59 -10.95
C ALA A 381 10.38 -5.29 -11.03
N ASP A 382 10.48 -4.71 -12.22
CA ASP A 382 11.06 -3.39 -12.44
C ASP A 382 10.14 -2.27 -11.91
N TYR A 383 10.59 -1.02 -11.96
CA TYR A 383 9.79 0.15 -11.67
C TYR A 383 9.90 1.23 -12.75
N GLU A 384 8.80 1.94 -12.98
CA GLU A 384 8.77 3.11 -13.85
C GLU A 384 8.90 4.40 -13.04
N VAL A 385 9.52 5.43 -13.63
CA VAL A 385 9.45 6.81 -13.12
C VAL A 385 8.25 7.50 -13.77
N ARG A 386 7.35 8.10 -12.98
CA ARG A 386 6.16 8.79 -13.49
C ARG A 386 5.90 10.11 -12.76
N ALA A 387 5.34 11.10 -13.44
CA ALA A 387 4.81 12.29 -12.79
C ALA A 387 3.58 11.96 -11.93
N VAL A 388 3.43 12.65 -10.80
CA VAL A 388 2.21 12.60 -9.98
C VAL A 388 1.02 13.18 -10.76
N GLU A 389 -0.13 12.52 -10.71
CA GLU A 389 -1.32 12.95 -11.44
C GLU A 389 -1.82 14.34 -10.98
N ALA A 390 -2.08 15.24 -11.95
CA ALA A 390 -2.34 16.66 -11.71
C ALA A 390 -3.42 16.96 -10.65
N PHE A 391 -4.49 16.16 -10.58
CA PHE A 391 -5.59 16.35 -9.62
C PHE A 391 -5.17 16.24 -8.14
N ARG A 392 -4.02 15.59 -7.84
CA ARG A 392 -3.46 15.44 -6.49
C ARG A 392 -2.06 16.01 -6.34
N ALA A 393 -1.47 16.57 -7.39
CA ALA A 393 -0.06 16.97 -7.40
C ALA A 393 0.23 18.10 -6.40
N ALA A 394 -0.65 19.10 -6.29
CA ALA A 394 -0.51 20.22 -5.36
C ALA A 394 -0.46 19.84 -3.86
N SER A 395 -0.88 18.63 -3.49
CA SER A 395 -0.87 18.12 -2.11
C SER A 395 0.00 16.88 -1.89
N SER A 396 0.60 16.33 -2.96
CA SER A 396 1.43 15.13 -2.89
C SER A 396 2.86 15.41 -2.43
N ALA A 397 3.52 14.42 -1.81
CA ALA A 397 4.94 14.49 -1.46
C ALA A 397 5.83 14.69 -2.70
N GLY A 398 7.04 15.22 -2.51
CA GLY A 398 8.00 15.46 -3.60
C GLY A 398 8.35 14.20 -4.40
N ALA A 399 8.49 13.06 -3.72
CA ALA A 399 8.59 11.76 -4.37
C ALA A 399 7.86 10.68 -3.53
N SER A 400 7.42 9.61 -4.16
CA SER A 400 6.80 8.46 -3.49
C SER A 400 6.93 7.18 -4.30
N TYR A 401 6.89 6.01 -3.65
CA TYR A 401 6.96 4.71 -4.31
C TYR A 401 5.67 3.91 -4.10
N GLN A 402 5.07 3.45 -5.19
CA GLN A 402 3.97 2.47 -5.20
C GLN A 402 4.54 1.10 -5.58
N SER A 403 4.22 0.09 -4.77
CA SER A 403 4.66 -1.28 -4.99
C SER A 403 4.07 -1.91 -6.27
N PRO A 404 4.82 -2.82 -6.93
CA PRO A 404 4.28 -3.66 -7.99
C PRO A 404 3.11 -4.50 -7.48
N ALA A 405 2.32 -5.07 -8.40
CA ALA A 405 1.41 -6.15 -8.05
C ALA A 405 2.22 -7.42 -7.74
N PRO A 406 1.85 -8.24 -6.73
CA PRO A 406 2.58 -9.47 -6.38
C PRO A 406 2.70 -10.49 -7.52
N ASP A 407 1.75 -10.48 -8.46
CA ASP A 407 1.71 -11.33 -9.66
C ASP A 407 2.55 -10.79 -10.84
N GLY A 408 3.12 -9.59 -10.71
CA GLY A 408 3.87 -8.90 -11.77
C GLY A 408 3.02 -8.20 -12.82
N SER A 409 1.68 -8.20 -12.71
CA SER A 409 0.77 -7.56 -13.68
C SER A 409 0.90 -6.03 -13.76
N ARG A 410 1.49 -5.41 -12.72
CA ARG A 410 1.76 -3.97 -12.61
C ARG A 410 3.18 -3.79 -12.06
N PRO A 411 4.05 -3.00 -12.72
CA PRO A 411 5.38 -2.68 -12.20
C PRO A 411 5.29 -1.77 -10.97
N GLY A 412 6.43 -1.59 -10.29
CA GLY A 412 6.54 -0.51 -9.30
C GLY A 412 6.42 0.86 -9.98
N ILE A 413 5.99 1.87 -9.25
CA ILE A 413 5.99 3.26 -9.76
C ILE A 413 6.71 4.15 -8.76
N PHE A 414 7.80 4.77 -9.22
CA PHE A 414 8.44 5.87 -8.53
C PHE A 414 7.83 7.19 -9.03
N TYR A 415 6.89 7.70 -8.26
CA TYR A 415 6.18 8.94 -8.54
C TYR A 415 7.02 10.15 -8.13
N ILE A 416 7.22 11.09 -9.06
CA ILE A 416 7.88 12.37 -8.86
C ILE A 416 6.85 13.50 -8.99
N ASN A 417 6.83 14.43 -8.05
CA ASN A 417 5.89 15.55 -8.07
C ASN A 417 6.46 16.76 -8.81
N ALA A 418 6.07 16.91 -10.08
CA ALA A 418 6.49 18.00 -10.95
C ALA A 418 5.69 19.31 -10.76
N TYR A 419 4.69 19.35 -9.87
CA TYR A 419 3.83 20.53 -9.64
C TYR A 419 4.61 21.82 -9.31
N ASN A 420 5.75 21.68 -8.65
CA ASN A 420 6.69 22.76 -8.40
C ASN A 420 8.12 22.28 -8.67
N LEU A 421 8.66 22.61 -9.85
CA LEU A 421 10.02 22.23 -10.25
C LEU A 421 11.09 22.82 -9.31
N LYS A 422 10.82 23.96 -8.65
CA LYS A 422 11.70 24.55 -7.62
C LYS A 422 11.72 23.75 -6.30
N ALA A 423 10.80 22.80 -6.11
CA ALA A 423 10.86 21.83 -5.03
C ALA A 423 11.62 20.53 -5.41
N GLN A 424 12.19 20.47 -6.63
CA GLN A 424 12.86 19.30 -7.20
C GLN A 424 14.29 19.62 -7.69
N PRO A 425 15.19 20.15 -6.82
CA PRO A 425 16.56 20.43 -7.22
C PRO A 425 17.35 19.16 -7.56
N LYS A 426 18.19 19.25 -8.60
CA LYS A 426 19.03 18.19 -9.16
C LYS A 426 19.85 17.43 -8.11
N TYR A 427 20.38 18.14 -7.11
CA TYR A 427 21.21 17.54 -6.06
C TYR A 427 20.45 16.57 -5.13
N LEU A 428 19.10 16.56 -5.13
CA LEU A 428 18.32 15.57 -4.36
C LEU A 428 18.05 14.27 -5.11
N MET A 429 18.26 14.22 -6.43
CA MET A 429 17.79 13.10 -7.24
C MET A 429 18.47 11.78 -6.88
N GLU A 430 19.79 11.77 -6.67
CA GLU A 430 20.50 10.54 -6.31
C GLU A 430 20.01 9.99 -4.96
N THR A 431 19.95 10.83 -3.91
CA THR A 431 19.51 10.39 -2.57
C THR A 431 18.04 9.94 -2.55
N LEU A 432 17.18 10.53 -3.39
CA LEU A 432 15.78 10.10 -3.56
C LEU A 432 15.64 8.81 -4.39
N SER A 433 16.57 8.54 -5.32
CA SER A 433 16.53 7.38 -6.22
C SER A 433 17.24 6.15 -5.67
N VAL A 434 18.22 6.30 -4.76
CA VAL A 434 18.93 5.15 -4.17
C VAL A 434 17.90 4.21 -3.51
N PRO A 435 17.77 2.95 -3.99
CA PRO A 435 16.54 2.17 -3.84
C PRO A 435 16.37 1.50 -2.47
N LYS A 436 16.33 2.28 -1.38
CA LYS A 436 16.02 1.77 -0.03
C LYS A 436 14.65 1.08 0.03
N ARG A 437 13.64 1.56 -0.71
CA ARG A 437 12.33 0.88 -0.79
C ARG A 437 12.28 -0.19 -1.88
N HIS A 438 12.76 0.07 -3.10
CA HIS A 438 12.64 -0.90 -4.19
C HIS A 438 13.39 -2.23 -3.90
N LEU A 439 14.61 -2.17 -3.35
CA LEU A 439 15.35 -3.38 -2.94
C LEU A 439 14.70 -4.10 -1.74
N VAL A 440 14.21 -3.36 -0.73
CA VAL A 440 13.65 -3.93 0.51
C VAL A 440 12.21 -4.44 0.36
N THR A 441 11.41 -3.83 -0.52
CA THR A 441 9.99 -4.17 -0.69
C THR A 441 9.79 -5.38 -1.60
N ILE A 442 10.67 -5.61 -2.59
CA ILE A 442 10.48 -6.68 -3.58
C ILE A 442 11.26 -7.95 -3.20
N SER A 443 12.36 -7.85 -2.44
CA SER A 443 13.04 -9.01 -1.83
C SER A 443 12.16 -9.81 -0.84
N LYS A 444 10.95 -9.31 -0.53
CA LYS A 444 9.96 -9.93 0.34
C LYS A 444 8.74 -10.54 -0.38
N LEU A 445 8.66 -10.47 -1.71
CA LEU A 445 7.59 -11.13 -2.48
C LEU A 445 7.92 -12.61 -2.73
N PRO A 446 6.93 -13.51 -2.71
CA PRO A 446 7.15 -14.91 -2.33
C PRO A 446 8.09 -15.71 -3.24
N PHE A 447 8.90 -16.54 -2.59
CA PHE A 447 9.68 -17.60 -3.20
C PHE A 447 8.74 -18.73 -3.68
N ASN A 448 8.17 -18.58 -4.88
CA ASN A 448 7.82 -19.75 -5.67
C ASN A 448 9.13 -20.47 -6.05
N LYS A 449 9.54 -21.42 -5.21
CA LYS A 449 10.52 -22.45 -5.57
C LYS A 449 9.97 -23.23 -6.77
N LYS A 450 10.77 -23.38 -7.80
CA LYS A 450 10.67 -24.48 -8.77
C LYS A 450 11.65 -25.57 -8.37
#